data_AF-A0A478FV34-F1
#
_entry.id   AF-A0A478FV34-F1
#
_cell.length_a   1.000
_cell.length_b   1.000
_cell.length_c   1.000
_cell.angle_alpha   90.00
_cell.angle_beta   90.00
_cell.angle_gamma   90.00
#
_symmetry.space_group_name_H-M   'P 1'
#
loop_
_entity.id
_entity.type
_entity.pdbx_description
1 polymer ?
#
loop_
_entity_poly.entity_id
_entity_poly.type
_entity_poly.pdbx_seq_one_letter_code
_entity_poly.pdbx_strand_id
1 'polypeptide(L)'
;MESITTLTNQLTKGEDWEWKSLGEIATDIYRGNEVDNSQIGTGSYPCTTYGSISNAFSVWFDKCNFTVNPSLIKNPKYFEYGTLLLVAASQVMRCIADCCAYLGKEKAIAGGNMFLLTHNQNP
;
A
#
# COMPACT_ATOMS: atom_id res chain seq x y z
N MET A 1 20.83 23.78 -2.81
CA MET A 1 20.47 22.38 -2.56
C MET A 1 20.90 22.11 -1.13
N GLU A 2 19.96 21.93 -0.19
CA GLU A 2 20.33 21.60 1.19
C GLU A 2 21.06 20.25 1.21
N SER A 3 22.09 20.12 2.05
CA SER A 3 22.80 18.86 2.16
C SER A 3 21.89 17.81 2.81
N ILE A 4 22.04 16.53 2.43
CA ILE A 4 21.32 15.41 3.07
C ILE A 4 21.50 15.46 4.59
N THR A 5 22.70 15.81 5.06
CA THR A 5 23.02 15.98 6.49
C THR A 5 22.17 17.05 7.18
N THR A 6 21.87 18.16 6.48
CA THR A 6 21.02 19.24 7.00
C THR A 6 19.58 18.76 7.18
N LEU A 7 19.04 18.04 6.20
CA LEU A 7 17.69 17.49 6.25
C LEU A 7 17.56 16.42 7.34
N THR A 8 18.54 15.53 7.47
CA THR A 8 18.55 14.51 8.52
C THR A 8 18.52 15.17 9.90
N ASN A 9 19.39 16.15 10.18
CA ASN A 9 19.43 16.83 11.48
C ASN A 9 18.12 17.57 11.81
N GLN A 10 17.44 18.13 10.82
CA GLN A 10 16.13 18.78 11.02
C GLN A 10 15.04 17.75 11.37
N LEU A 11 15.00 16.63 10.65
CA LEU A 11 14.00 15.58 10.85
C LEU A 11 14.20 14.81 12.16
N THR A 12 15.46 14.58 12.55
CA THR A 12 15.81 13.85 13.77
C THR A 12 15.86 14.74 15.01
N LYS A 13 15.75 16.07 14.85
CA LYS A 13 15.95 17.07 15.92
C LYS A 13 17.30 16.93 16.65
N GLY A 14 18.32 16.41 15.95
CA GLY A 14 19.65 16.16 16.50
C GLY A 14 19.76 14.89 17.36
N GLU A 15 18.74 14.03 17.34
CA GLU A 15 18.81 12.71 17.98
C GLU A 15 19.51 11.69 17.06
N ASP A 16 20.10 10.66 17.67
CA ASP A 16 20.68 9.51 16.98
C ASP A 16 19.56 8.51 16.64
N TRP A 17 19.33 8.26 15.35
CA TRP A 17 18.35 7.30 14.86
C TRP A 17 19.03 6.03 14.36
N GLU A 18 18.41 4.89 14.66
CA GLU A 18 18.87 3.59 14.18
C GLU A 18 18.43 3.35 12.73
N TRP A 19 19.36 2.96 11.87
CA TRP A 19 19.05 2.50 10.52
C TRP A 19 18.62 1.04 10.54
N LYS A 20 17.40 0.76 10.10
CA LYS A 20 16.87 -0.61 9.95
C LYS A 20 16.51 -0.89 8.49
N SER A 21 16.74 -2.12 8.06
CA SER A 21 16.21 -2.62 6.79
C SER A 21 14.69 -2.83 6.87
N LEU A 22 14.01 -2.84 5.72
CA LEU A 22 12.57 -3.12 5.69
C LEU A 22 12.24 -4.50 6.27
N GLY A 23 13.11 -5.50 6.11
CA GLY A 23 12.90 -6.84 6.66
C GLY A 23 12.95 -6.91 8.19
N GLU A 24 13.53 -5.91 8.85
CA GLU A 24 13.55 -5.82 10.31
C GLU A 24 12.29 -5.13 10.87
N ILE A 25 11.56 -4.39 10.03
CA ILE A 25 10.34 -3.66 10.41
C ILE A 25 9.09 -4.40 9.96
N ALA A 26 9.12 -5.00 8.77
CA ALA A 26 8.00 -5.67 8.16
C ALA A 26 7.70 -7.00 8.85
N THR A 27 6.42 -7.25 9.12
CA THR A 27 5.93 -8.58 9.51
C THR A 27 5.74 -9.48 8.30
N ASP A 28 5.37 -8.91 7.15
CA ASP A 28 5.27 -9.64 5.88
C ASP A 28 5.40 -8.66 4.70
N ILE A 29 5.95 -9.16 3.59
CA ILE A 29 6.05 -8.44 2.31
C ILE A 29 5.59 -9.39 1.21
N TYR A 30 4.49 -9.03 0.54
CA TYR A 30 3.90 -9.85 -0.51
C TYR A 30 3.38 -9.01 -1.67
N ARG A 31 3.11 -9.66 -2.80
CA ARG A 31 2.49 -9.02 -3.96
C ARG A 31 0.98 -9.21 -3.95
N GLY A 32 0.27 -8.18 -4.38
CA GLY A 32 -1.15 -8.31 -4.74
C GLY A 32 -1.31 -9.17 -6.00
N ASN A 33 -2.54 -9.59 -6.28
CA ASN A 33 -2.86 -10.45 -7.42
C ASN A 33 -3.84 -9.77 -8.36
N GLU A 34 -3.79 -10.15 -9.64
CA GLU A 34 -4.59 -9.52 -10.69
C GLU A 34 -6.09 -9.57 -10.37
N VAL A 35 -6.73 -8.41 -10.54
CA VAL A 35 -8.17 -8.21 -10.44
C VAL A 35 -8.60 -7.51 -11.71
N ASP A 36 -9.37 -8.22 -12.53
CA ASP A 36 -9.80 -7.75 -13.84
C ASP A 36 -10.96 -6.76 -13.71
N ASN A 37 -11.07 -5.85 -14.69
CA ASN A 37 -12.19 -4.91 -14.76
C ASN A 37 -13.56 -5.61 -14.80
N SER A 38 -13.64 -6.82 -15.34
CA SER A 38 -14.89 -7.63 -15.36
C SER A 38 -15.29 -8.16 -13.99
N GLN A 39 -14.35 -8.21 -13.02
CA GLN A 39 -14.59 -8.67 -11.66
C GLN A 39 -15.01 -7.53 -10.72
N ILE A 40 -14.75 -6.28 -11.10
CA ILE A 40 -15.18 -5.09 -10.33
C ILE A 40 -16.71 -4.99 -10.34
N GLY A 41 -17.31 -4.77 -9.17
CA GLY A 41 -18.75 -4.67 -8.97
C GLY A 41 -19.50 -6.00 -8.93
N THR A 42 -18.81 -7.15 -9.07
CA THR A 42 -19.44 -8.48 -9.09
C THR A 42 -19.89 -8.99 -7.71
N GLY A 43 -19.56 -8.26 -6.64
CA GLY A 43 -19.90 -8.60 -5.26
C GLY A 43 -19.74 -7.40 -4.34
N SER A 44 -19.71 -7.67 -3.03
CA SER A 44 -19.66 -6.63 -1.99
C SER A 44 -18.35 -6.60 -1.20
N TYR A 45 -17.37 -7.46 -1.52
CA TYR A 45 -16.11 -7.53 -0.77
C TYR A 45 -15.17 -6.40 -1.21
N PRO A 46 -14.59 -5.59 -0.31
CA PRO A 46 -13.79 -4.44 -0.69
C PRO A 46 -12.48 -4.83 -1.39
N CYS A 47 -12.09 -4.03 -2.37
CA CYS A 47 -10.91 -4.26 -3.21
C CYS A 47 -10.27 -2.94 -3.65
N THR A 48 -8.94 -2.91 -3.74
CA THR A 48 -8.17 -1.75 -4.24
C THR A 48 -7.15 -2.19 -5.28
N THR A 49 -6.98 -1.40 -6.33
CA THR A 49 -5.99 -1.63 -7.40
C THR A 49 -5.00 -0.46 -7.47
N TYR A 50 -3.86 -0.67 -8.13
CA TYR A 50 -2.77 0.32 -8.15
C TYR A 50 -3.18 1.64 -8.81
N GLY A 51 -4.14 1.60 -9.74
CA GLY A 51 -4.71 2.80 -10.36
C GLY A 51 -5.47 3.68 -9.36
N SER A 52 -6.16 3.09 -8.38
CA SER A 52 -6.83 3.86 -7.33
C SER A 52 -5.84 4.55 -6.40
N ILE A 53 -4.75 3.85 -6.03
CA ILE A 53 -3.70 4.40 -5.16
C ILE A 53 -3.01 5.58 -5.84
N SER A 54 -2.58 5.38 -7.09
CA SER A 54 -1.84 6.37 -7.88
C SER A 54 -2.62 7.67 -8.13
N ASN A 55 -3.95 7.59 -8.19
CA ASN A 55 -4.81 8.74 -8.51
C ASN A 55 -5.24 9.55 -7.28
N ALA A 56 -5.08 9.01 -6.07
CA ALA A 56 -5.62 9.64 -4.87
C ALA A 56 -4.78 10.81 -4.34
N PHE A 57 -3.49 10.91 -4.70
CA PHE A 57 -2.51 11.82 -4.08
C PHE A 57 -2.60 11.86 -2.54
N SER A 58 -3.05 10.75 -1.93
CA SER A 58 -3.27 10.62 -0.51
C SER A 58 -2.26 9.63 0.06
N VAL A 59 -1.76 9.93 1.25
CA VAL A 59 -0.84 9.04 1.97
C VAL A 59 -1.57 7.95 2.76
N TRP A 60 -2.90 8.03 2.85
CA TRP A 60 -3.73 7.00 3.47
C TRP A 60 -5.16 6.94 2.89
N PHE A 61 -5.85 5.82 3.11
CA PHE A 61 -7.27 5.63 2.82
C PHE A 61 -7.91 4.66 3.81
N ASP A 62 -9.20 4.83 4.10
CA ASP A 62 -9.96 3.99 5.04
C ASP A 62 -11.10 3.20 4.37
N LYS A 63 -11.38 3.51 3.10
CA LYS A 63 -12.41 2.84 2.30
C LYS A 63 -11.90 2.53 0.90
N CYS A 64 -12.10 1.29 0.47
CA CYS A 64 -11.75 0.84 -0.88
C CYS A 64 -12.70 1.43 -1.93
N ASN A 65 -12.16 1.75 -3.12
CA ASN A 65 -12.94 2.29 -4.23
C ASN A 65 -13.79 1.24 -4.95
N PHE A 66 -13.42 -0.04 -4.85
CA PHE A 66 -14.07 -1.12 -5.57
C PHE A 66 -14.58 -2.21 -4.63
N THR A 67 -15.56 -2.95 -5.13
CA THR A 67 -16.03 -4.20 -4.52
C THR A 67 -15.96 -5.32 -5.54
N VAL A 68 -15.79 -6.56 -5.08
CA VAL A 68 -15.63 -7.76 -5.91
C VAL A 68 -16.30 -8.96 -5.26
N ASN A 69 -16.47 -10.04 -6.02
CA ASN A 69 -16.73 -11.36 -5.48
C ASN A 69 -15.40 -12.14 -5.34
N PRO A 70 -14.91 -12.43 -4.11
CA PRO A 70 -13.65 -13.15 -3.90
C PRO A 70 -13.57 -14.51 -4.60
N SER A 71 -14.71 -15.18 -4.80
CA SER A 71 -14.76 -16.49 -5.48
C SER A 71 -14.38 -16.43 -6.97
N LEU A 72 -14.41 -15.23 -7.58
CA LEU A 72 -14.01 -15.02 -8.97
C LEU A 72 -12.52 -14.68 -9.11
N ILE A 73 -11.84 -14.39 -8.01
CA ILE A 73 -10.43 -13.98 -8.00
C ILE A 73 -9.56 -15.20 -7.76
N LYS A 74 -8.59 -15.42 -8.65
CA LYS A 74 -7.63 -16.50 -8.49
C LYS A 74 -6.61 -16.13 -7.41
N ASN A 75 -6.56 -16.92 -6.32
CA ASN A 75 -5.63 -16.71 -5.20
C ASN A 75 -5.71 -15.29 -4.62
N PRO A 76 -6.86 -14.83 -4.11
CA PRO A 76 -7.01 -13.46 -3.62
C PRO A 76 -5.98 -13.14 -2.54
N LYS A 77 -5.39 -11.94 -2.63
CA LYS A 77 -4.42 -11.43 -1.65
C LYS A 77 -5.09 -10.40 -0.79
N TYR A 78 -5.12 -10.66 0.51
CA TYR A 78 -5.85 -9.84 1.45
C TYR A 78 -4.92 -8.95 2.24
N PHE A 79 -5.40 -7.76 2.59
CA PHE A 79 -4.76 -6.83 3.49
C PHE A 79 -5.76 -6.26 4.50
N GLU A 80 -5.22 -5.69 5.57
CA GLU A 80 -5.99 -5.15 6.68
C GLU A 80 -5.34 -3.87 7.22
N TYR A 81 -5.96 -3.30 8.25
CA TYR A 81 -5.53 -2.04 8.87
C TYR A 81 -4.01 -2.02 9.12
N GLY A 82 -3.39 -0.87 8.85
CA GLY A 82 -1.96 -0.64 9.02
C GLY A 82 -1.09 -1.16 7.87
N THR A 83 -1.66 -1.87 6.89
CA THR A 83 -0.89 -2.32 5.71
C THR A 83 -0.50 -1.13 4.84
N LEU A 84 0.76 -1.09 4.42
CA LEU A 84 1.24 -0.17 3.40
C LEU A 84 1.11 -0.80 2.02
N LEU A 85 0.51 -0.09 1.08
CA LEU A 85 0.35 -0.51 -0.31
C LEU A 85 1.27 0.34 -1.18
N LEU A 86 2.20 -0.31 -1.88
CA LEU A 86 3.23 0.33 -2.71
C LEU A 86 3.03 -0.03 -4.19
N VAL A 87 2.90 0.97 -5.04
CA VAL A 87 2.76 0.77 -6.49
C VAL A 87 4.08 0.25 -7.07
N ALA A 88 4.05 -0.96 -7.63
CA ALA A 88 5.24 -1.60 -8.20
C ALA A 88 5.47 -1.20 -9.66
N ALA A 89 4.38 -1.02 -10.43
CA ALA A 89 4.44 -0.66 -11.82
C ALA A 89 3.26 0.24 -12.19
N SER A 90 3.52 1.28 -12.97
CA SER A 90 2.51 2.22 -13.47
C SER A 90 2.92 2.74 -14.84
N GLN A 91 1.92 3.12 -15.65
CA GLN A 91 2.15 3.83 -16.92
C GLN A 91 2.56 5.29 -16.68
N VAL A 92 2.31 5.81 -15.48
CA VAL A 92 2.70 7.17 -15.09
C VAL A 92 3.91 7.07 -14.17
N MET A 93 5.08 7.51 -14.66
CA MET A 93 6.36 7.39 -13.94
C MET A 93 6.31 7.95 -12.52
N ARG A 94 5.61 9.08 -12.32
CA ARG A 94 5.48 9.73 -11.01
C ARG A 94 4.76 8.88 -9.96
N CYS A 95 4.00 7.87 -10.40
CA CYS A 95 3.18 7.04 -9.53
C CYS A 95 3.87 5.72 -9.16
N ILE A 96 5.03 5.43 -9.76
CA ILE A 96 5.83 4.27 -9.37
C ILE A 96 6.39 4.55 -7.98
N ALA A 97 6.29 3.55 -7.09
CA ALA A 97 6.66 3.65 -5.69
C ALA A 97 5.79 4.61 -4.85
N ASP A 98 4.64 5.07 -5.37
CA ASP A 98 3.62 5.70 -4.52
C ASP A 98 3.20 4.70 -3.43
N CYS A 99 3.18 5.19 -2.19
CA CYS A 99 2.90 4.39 -1.00
C CYS A 99 1.73 5.00 -0.26
N CYS A 100 0.79 4.15 0.18
CA CYS A 100 -0.40 4.57 0.89
C CYS A 100 -0.72 3.61 2.02
N ALA A 101 -1.05 4.14 3.21
CA ALA A 101 -1.45 3.34 4.36
C ALA A 101 -2.96 3.05 4.33
N TYR A 102 -3.33 1.79 4.56
CA TYR A 102 -4.74 1.44 4.75
C TYR A 102 -5.15 1.57 6.22
N LEU A 103 -6.10 2.44 6.51
CA LEU A 103 -6.61 2.72 7.86
C LEU A 103 -8.08 2.32 8.03
N GLY A 104 -8.59 1.45 7.16
CA GLY A 104 -9.96 0.99 7.19
C GLY A 104 -10.20 -0.19 8.13
N LYS A 105 -11.47 -0.43 8.46
CA LYS A 105 -11.88 -1.51 9.37
C LYS A 105 -12.08 -2.86 8.67
N GLU A 106 -12.29 -2.85 7.36
CA GLU A 106 -12.65 -4.04 6.60
C GLU A 106 -11.40 -4.70 6.01
N LYS A 107 -11.36 -6.03 6.04
CA LYS A 107 -10.33 -6.75 5.29
C LYS A 107 -10.62 -6.63 3.80
N ALA A 108 -9.62 -6.28 3.00
CA ALA A 108 -9.77 -5.96 1.59
C ALA A 108 -8.84 -6.77 0.69
N ILE A 109 -9.15 -6.86 -0.59
CA ILE A 109 -8.34 -7.55 -1.61
C ILE A 109 -7.45 -6.56 -2.36
N ALA A 110 -6.18 -6.91 -2.49
CA ALA A 110 -5.19 -6.15 -3.25
C ALA A 110 -5.07 -6.66 -4.69
N GLY A 111 -5.26 -5.72 -5.62
CA GLY A 111 -5.01 -5.92 -7.04
C GLY A 111 -3.53 -6.13 -7.37
N GLY A 112 -3.24 -6.46 -8.63
CA GLY A 112 -1.86 -6.68 -9.09
C GLY A 112 -1.03 -5.40 -9.16
N ASN A 113 0.23 -5.53 -9.59
CA ASN A 113 1.17 -4.43 -9.80
C ASN A 113 1.43 -3.56 -8.54
N MET A 114 1.29 -4.16 -7.36
CA MET A 114 1.63 -3.54 -6.08
C MET A 114 2.27 -4.55 -5.12
N PHE A 115 3.08 -4.02 -4.21
CA PHE A 115 3.57 -4.72 -3.03
C PHE A 115 2.78 -4.25 -1.81
N LEU A 116 2.65 -5.16 -0.87
CA LEU A 116 2.04 -4.91 0.42
C LEU A 116 3.07 -5.18 1.49
N LEU A 117 3.16 -4.27 2.45
CA LEU A 117 4.05 -4.38 3.60
C LEU A 117 3.20 -4.23 4.85
N THR A 118 3.19 -5.27 5.69
CA THR A 118 2.57 -5.23 7.01
C THR A 118 3.64 -4.98 8.07
N HIS A 119 3.30 -4.32 9.16
CA HIS A 119 4.23 -4.00 10.25
C HIS A 119 3.50 -3.73 11.57
N ASN A 120 4.26 -3.65 12.66
CA ASN A 120 3.72 -3.29 13.99
C ASN A 120 4.10 -1.87 14.44
N GLN A 121 4.54 -0.99 13.53
CA GLN A 121 4.88 0.40 13.85
C GLN A 121 3.62 1.24 14.01
N ASN A 122 3.45 1.91 15.15
CA ASN A 122 2.30 2.76 15.47
C ASN A 122 0.94 2.08 15.15
N PRO A 123 0.66 0.92 15.77
CA PRO A 123 -0.55 0.14 15.50
C PRO A 123 -1.83 0.84 15.96
#